data_AF-A0A6P7U1Z0-F1
#
_entry.id   AF-A0A6P7U1Z0-F1
#
_cell.length_a   1.000
_cell.length_b   1.000
_cell.length_c   1.000
_cell.angle_alpha   90.00
_cell.angle_beta   90.00
_cell.angle_gamma   90.00
#
_symmetry.space_group_name_H-M   'P 1'
#
loop_
_entity.id
_entity.type
_entity.pdbx_description
1 polymer ?
#
loop_
_entity_poly.entity_id
_entity_poly.type
_entity_poly.pdbx_seq_one_letter_code
_entity_poly.pdbx_strand_id
1 'polypeptide(L)'
;MTKIFNRNRDVIQKSFSLVDLNETGNVVIPRYVRVNTIKANIKVVCDHFDHSGLSNYKIDPTCPNLLVFPPMTDLHTHPLYTQGRVVLQDKASCLAAHLLKPPLHAHVIDCCAAPGNKTSLLCATMKNSGRVFAFDIDSERVQVLQRQMTLFGCSSATVLHKDFLSVDPNDPSFDQVTHILVDPSCSGSGCVGDIFEGWNYRTRIRSLRAFQRRILIHALSFPSVRRVIYSTCSINVEENEHVVQFVCIWVFYD
;
A
#
# COMPACT_ATOMS: atom_id res chain seq x y z
N MET A 1 -8.56 -14.78 -20.77
CA MET A 1 -9.77 -14.02 -20.35
C MET A 1 -10.88 -14.87 -19.76
N THR A 2 -11.48 -15.81 -20.50
CA THR A 2 -12.75 -16.48 -20.11
C THR A 2 -12.67 -17.37 -18.87
N LYS A 3 -11.51 -17.97 -18.56
CA LYS A 3 -11.36 -18.89 -17.41
C LYS A 3 -11.14 -18.17 -16.07
N ILE A 4 -10.37 -17.08 -16.02
CA ILE A 4 -10.22 -16.24 -14.82
C ILE A 4 -11.50 -15.44 -14.57
N PHE A 5 -12.09 -14.91 -15.65
CA PHE A 5 -13.40 -14.25 -15.60
C PHE A 5 -14.49 -15.18 -15.08
N ASN A 6 -14.49 -16.47 -15.46
CA ASN A 6 -15.44 -17.46 -14.91
C ASN A 6 -15.11 -17.91 -13.48
N ARG A 7 -13.83 -17.90 -13.07
CA ARG A 7 -13.41 -18.39 -11.73
C ARG A 7 -13.64 -17.35 -10.63
N ASN A 8 -13.56 -16.08 -10.97
CA ASN A 8 -13.81 -14.96 -10.07
C ASN A 8 -15.07 -14.18 -10.49
N ARG A 9 -15.97 -14.78 -11.29
CA ARG A 9 -17.10 -14.09 -11.94
C ARG A 9 -17.96 -13.32 -10.96
N ASP A 10 -18.16 -13.86 -9.77
CA ASP A 10 -19.02 -13.26 -8.75
C ASP A 10 -18.36 -12.05 -8.07
N VAL A 11 -17.03 -12.06 -7.93
CA VAL A 11 -16.22 -10.95 -7.39
C VAL A 11 -15.99 -9.89 -8.46
N ILE A 12 -15.69 -10.32 -9.68
CA ILE A 12 -15.42 -9.48 -10.84
C ILE A 12 -16.71 -8.82 -11.35
N GLN A 13 -17.86 -9.50 -11.46
CA GLN A 13 -19.13 -8.88 -11.87
C GLN A 13 -19.62 -7.84 -10.85
N LYS A 14 -19.44 -8.08 -9.54
CA LYS A 14 -19.72 -7.08 -8.50
C LYS A 14 -18.77 -5.88 -8.55
N SER A 15 -17.55 -6.07 -9.05
CA SER A 15 -16.54 -5.02 -9.18
C SER A 15 -16.68 -4.24 -10.49
N PHE A 16 -17.03 -4.88 -11.61
CA PHE A 16 -17.22 -4.23 -12.91
C PHE A 16 -18.42 -3.28 -12.94
N SER A 17 -19.45 -3.50 -12.12
CA SER A 17 -20.50 -2.50 -11.90
C SER A 17 -20.02 -1.22 -11.18
N LEU A 18 -18.75 -1.17 -10.75
CA LEU A 18 -18.12 -0.07 -10.02
C LEU A 18 -16.96 0.59 -10.80
N VAL A 19 -16.67 0.13 -12.02
CA VAL A 19 -15.57 0.67 -12.84
C VAL A 19 -16.17 1.45 -14.01
N ASP A 20 -15.89 2.75 -14.07
CA ASP A 20 -16.32 3.59 -15.18
C ASP A 20 -15.62 3.11 -16.47
N LEU A 21 -16.43 2.74 -17.46
CA LEU A 21 -15.97 2.42 -18.81
C LEU A 21 -16.10 3.67 -19.67
N ASN A 22 -15.09 3.98 -20.50
CA ASN A 22 -15.26 5.01 -21.52
C ASN A 22 -16.15 4.50 -22.67
N GLU A 23 -16.48 5.39 -23.60
CA GLU A 23 -17.30 5.11 -24.78
C GLU A 23 -16.77 3.93 -25.65
N THR A 24 -15.48 3.59 -25.52
CA THR A 24 -14.83 2.48 -26.22
C THR A 24 -14.79 1.17 -25.42
N GLY A 25 -15.41 1.12 -24.24
CA GLY A 25 -15.43 -0.05 -23.37
C GLY A 25 -14.13 -0.29 -22.58
N ASN A 26 -13.22 0.70 -22.55
CA ASN A 26 -11.98 0.62 -21.77
C ASN A 26 -12.20 1.10 -20.33
N VAL A 27 -11.58 0.41 -19.39
CA VAL A 27 -11.53 0.79 -17.98
C VAL A 27 -10.86 2.15 -17.83
N VAL A 28 -11.56 3.09 -17.22
CA VAL A 28 -11.03 4.42 -16.95
C VAL A 28 -10.76 4.57 -15.46
N ILE A 29 -9.49 4.66 -15.09
CA ILE A 29 -9.10 4.80 -13.69
C ILE A 29 -8.98 6.28 -13.34
N PRO A 30 -9.65 6.76 -12.29
CA PRO A 30 -9.45 8.11 -11.77
C PRO A 30 -8.00 8.37 -11.36
N ARG A 31 -7.58 9.64 -11.35
CA ARG A 31 -6.29 10.02 -10.78
C ARG A 31 -6.45 10.25 -9.29
N TYR A 32 -5.86 9.35 -8.50
CA TYR A 32 -5.84 9.48 -7.04
C TYR A 32 -4.63 10.29 -6.55
N VAL A 33 -4.91 11.27 -5.69
CA VAL A 33 -3.92 12.20 -5.15
C VAL A 33 -4.12 12.30 -3.65
N ARG A 34 -3.21 11.72 -2.88
CA ARG A 34 -3.23 11.78 -1.42
C ARG A 34 -2.55 13.06 -0.94
N VAL A 35 -3.21 13.82 -0.07
CA VAL A 35 -2.61 14.94 0.65
C VAL A 35 -1.62 14.43 1.69
N ASN A 36 -0.41 14.98 1.68
CA ASN A 36 0.59 14.72 2.72
C ASN A 36 0.35 15.65 3.92
N THR A 37 -0.35 15.14 4.93
CA THR A 37 -0.72 15.90 6.13
C THR A 37 0.45 16.26 7.04
N ILE A 38 1.67 15.79 6.74
CA ILE A 38 2.90 16.28 7.38
C ILE A 38 3.23 17.70 6.91
N LYS A 39 3.01 17.99 5.62
CA LYS A 39 3.47 19.24 4.98
C LYS A 39 2.35 20.22 4.64
N ALA A 40 1.11 19.75 4.51
CA ALA A 40 -0.02 20.60 4.16
C ALA A 40 -1.35 20.06 4.69
N ASN A 41 -2.28 20.98 4.99
CA ASN A 41 -3.67 20.63 5.27
C ASN A 41 -4.44 20.45 3.93
N ILE A 42 -5.39 19.52 3.89
CA ILE A 42 -6.27 19.31 2.73
C ILE A 42 -6.93 20.61 2.25
N LYS A 43 -7.40 21.47 3.15
CA LYS A 43 -8.03 22.75 2.77
C LYS A 43 -7.07 23.62 1.94
N VAL A 44 -5.83 23.76 2.39
CA VAL A 44 -4.80 24.55 1.68
C VAL A 44 -4.47 23.94 0.33
N VAL A 45 -4.47 22.62 0.23
CA VAL A 45 -4.25 21.92 -1.04
C VAL A 45 -5.41 22.12 -2.00
N CYS A 46 -6.65 21.99 -1.53
CA CYS A 46 -7.87 22.25 -2.29
C CYS A 46 -7.92 23.69 -2.80
N ASP A 47 -7.72 24.67 -1.91
CA ASP A 47 -7.69 26.10 -2.27
C ASP A 47 -6.62 26.38 -3.35
N HIS A 48 -5.48 25.70 -3.31
CA HIS A 48 -4.43 25.85 -4.31
C HIS A 48 -4.85 25.26 -5.67
N PHE A 49 -5.44 24.06 -5.70
CA PHE A 49 -5.94 23.47 -6.93
C PHE A 49 -7.07 24.29 -7.55
N ASP A 50 -7.95 24.85 -6.73
CA ASP A 50 -9.06 25.67 -7.20
C ASP A 50 -8.55 26.95 -7.87
N HIS A 51 -7.57 27.63 -7.27
CA HIS A 51 -6.93 28.80 -7.87
C HIS A 51 -6.08 28.49 -9.11
N SER A 52 -5.57 27.26 -9.24
CA SER A 52 -4.81 26.82 -10.42
C SER A 52 -5.70 26.30 -11.55
N GLY A 53 -7.04 26.40 -11.44
CA GLY A 53 -7.98 25.91 -12.44
C GLY A 53 -8.17 24.39 -12.47
N LEU A 54 -7.69 23.69 -11.43
CA LEU A 54 -7.80 22.24 -11.27
C LEU A 54 -8.87 21.88 -10.22
N SER A 55 -10.02 22.55 -10.26
CA SER A 55 -11.12 22.37 -9.28
C SER A 55 -12.00 21.13 -9.52
N ASN A 56 -11.81 20.43 -10.64
CA ASN A 56 -12.56 19.21 -10.93
C ASN A 56 -11.93 18.03 -10.19
N TYR A 57 -12.26 17.88 -8.90
CA TYR A 57 -11.94 16.70 -8.09
C TYR A 57 -13.02 16.48 -7.03
N LYS A 58 -13.02 15.28 -6.45
CA LYS A 58 -13.84 14.94 -5.28
C LYS A 58 -12.94 14.49 -4.14
N ILE A 59 -13.38 14.71 -2.91
CA ILE A 59 -12.73 14.09 -1.74
C ILE A 59 -13.31 12.68 -1.59
N ASP A 60 -12.45 11.69 -1.45
CA ASP A 60 -12.89 10.31 -1.24
C ASP A 60 -13.60 10.16 0.12
N PRO A 61 -14.79 9.55 0.18
CA PRO A 61 -15.55 9.44 1.42
C PRO A 61 -14.95 8.45 2.42
N THR A 62 -14.10 7.52 1.96
CA THR A 62 -13.47 6.50 2.82
C THR A 62 -12.11 6.97 3.33
N CYS A 63 -11.38 7.74 2.52
CA CYS A 63 -10.05 8.26 2.81
C CYS A 63 -10.07 9.80 2.84
N PRO A 64 -10.26 10.46 4.01
CA PRO A 64 -10.51 11.91 4.11
C PRO A 64 -9.42 12.84 3.55
N ASN A 65 -8.23 12.32 3.25
CA ASN A 65 -7.10 13.06 2.66
C ASN A 65 -6.78 12.60 1.23
N LEU A 66 -7.72 11.95 0.55
CA LEU A 66 -7.55 11.45 -0.81
C LEU A 66 -8.46 12.24 -1.74
N LEU A 67 -7.86 12.90 -2.72
CA LEU A 67 -8.55 13.58 -3.80
C LEU A 67 -8.64 12.65 -5.01
N VAL A 68 -9.80 12.65 -5.65
CA VAL A 68 -10.14 11.85 -6.82
C VAL A 68 -10.35 12.82 -7.98
N PHE A 69 -9.34 12.91 -8.83
CA PHE A 69 -9.37 13.69 -10.06
C PHE A 69 -9.88 12.85 -11.23
N PRO A 70 -10.38 13.50 -12.29
CA PRO A 70 -10.66 12.85 -13.55
C PRO A 70 -9.47 12.00 -14.03
N PRO A 71 -9.77 10.96 -14.80
CA PRO A 71 -8.75 10.22 -15.51
C PRO A 71 -7.84 11.12 -16.34
N MET A 72 -6.61 10.70 -16.57
CA MET A 72 -5.59 11.41 -17.35
C MET A 72 -5.15 12.78 -16.79
N THR A 73 -5.64 13.23 -15.63
CA THR A 73 -5.06 14.38 -14.95
C THR A 73 -3.58 14.11 -14.62
N ASP A 74 -2.69 14.92 -15.20
CA ASP A 74 -1.25 14.89 -14.96
C ASP A 74 -0.85 15.93 -13.93
N LEU A 75 -0.16 15.48 -12.89
CA LEU A 75 0.35 16.30 -11.80
C LEU A 75 1.85 16.05 -11.55
N HIS A 76 2.52 15.30 -12.41
CA HIS A 76 3.92 14.89 -12.20
C HIS A 76 4.89 16.07 -12.16
N THR A 77 4.55 17.19 -12.79
CA THR A 77 5.31 18.46 -12.75
C THR A 77 4.72 19.50 -11.80
N HIS A 78 3.56 19.22 -11.21
CA HIS A 78 2.81 20.19 -10.41
C HIS A 78 3.58 20.55 -9.12
N PRO A 79 3.65 21.84 -8.71
CA PRO A 79 4.43 22.26 -7.53
C PRO A 79 4.08 21.51 -6.24
N LEU A 80 2.79 21.25 -5.99
CA LEU A 80 2.38 20.48 -4.81
C LEU A 80 2.95 19.04 -4.80
N TYR A 81 3.10 18.41 -5.96
CA TYR A 81 3.65 17.06 -6.07
C TYR A 81 5.17 17.09 -5.94
N THR A 82 5.86 17.97 -6.69
CA THR A 82 7.32 18.08 -6.67
C THR A 82 7.87 18.56 -5.33
N GLN A 83 7.06 19.26 -4.53
CA GLN A 83 7.38 19.66 -3.15
C GLN A 83 6.94 18.63 -2.10
N GLY A 84 6.37 17.49 -2.50
CA GLY A 84 5.93 16.42 -1.59
C GLY A 84 4.73 16.79 -0.70
N ARG A 85 3.94 17.81 -1.06
CA ARG A 85 2.70 18.19 -0.36
C ARG A 85 1.53 17.30 -0.76
N VAL A 86 1.59 16.71 -1.95
CA VAL A 86 0.69 15.64 -2.39
C VAL A 86 1.48 14.45 -2.91
N VAL A 87 0.86 13.28 -2.88
CA VAL A 87 1.43 12.00 -3.30
C VAL A 87 0.47 11.36 -4.30
N LEU A 88 0.97 10.96 -5.46
CA LEU A 88 0.19 10.19 -6.42
C LEU A 88 0.13 8.75 -5.93
N GLN A 89 -1.03 8.34 -5.42
CA GLN A 89 -1.22 7.06 -4.75
C GLN A 89 -2.65 6.58 -4.92
N ASP A 90 -2.80 5.37 -5.44
CA ASP A 90 -4.09 4.71 -5.61
C ASP A 90 -4.86 4.54 -4.29
N LYS A 91 -6.19 4.55 -4.37
CA LYS A 91 -7.08 4.38 -3.20
C LYS A 91 -6.82 3.07 -2.45
N ALA A 92 -6.68 1.94 -3.16
CA ALA A 92 -6.43 0.64 -2.52
C ALA A 92 -5.11 0.64 -1.74
N SER A 93 -4.09 1.30 -2.28
CA SER A 93 -2.81 1.49 -1.59
C SER A 93 -2.94 2.35 -0.32
N CYS A 94 -3.80 3.37 -0.35
CA CYS A 94 -4.09 4.19 0.84
C CYS A 94 -4.84 3.38 1.92
N LEU A 95 -5.80 2.55 1.51
CA LEU A 95 -6.64 1.78 2.43
C LEU A 95 -5.84 0.83 3.32
N ALA A 96 -4.82 0.15 2.79
CA ALA A 96 -3.99 -0.77 3.58
C ALA A 96 -3.35 -0.07 4.80
N ALA A 97 -2.66 1.05 4.58
CA ALA A 97 -2.05 1.81 5.68
C ALA A 97 -3.09 2.52 6.56
N HIS A 98 -4.21 2.98 5.96
CA HIS A 98 -5.30 3.62 6.71
C HIS A 98 -5.97 2.65 7.71
N LEU A 99 -6.20 1.39 7.31
CA LEU A 99 -6.82 0.37 8.15
C LEU A 99 -5.91 -0.09 9.29
N LEU A 100 -4.58 -0.01 9.12
CA LEU A 100 -3.64 -0.32 10.20
C LEU A 100 -3.85 0.64 11.38
N LYS A 101 -4.11 1.93 11.09
CA LYS A 101 -4.47 2.97 12.05
C LYS A 101 -3.62 2.95 13.33
N PRO A 102 -2.28 3.02 13.23
CA PRO A 102 -1.43 3.05 14.40
C PRO A 102 -1.71 4.31 15.24
N PRO A 103 -1.74 4.21 16.58
CA PRO A 103 -1.88 5.38 17.43
C PRO A 103 -0.63 6.27 17.38
N LEU A 104 -0.75 7.50 17.87
CA LEU A 104 0.41 8.37 18.05
C LEU A 104 1.45 7.67 18.93
N HIS A 105 2.72 7.93 18.67
CA HIS A 105 3.89 7.37 19.37
C HIS A 105 4.09 5.85 19.23
N ALA A 106 3.29 5.15 18.42
CA ALA A 106 3.48 3.74 18.17
C ALA A 106 4.78 3.45 17.40
N HIS A 107 5.29 2.23 17.57
CA HIS A 107 6.32 1.69 16.71
C HIS A 107 5.67 0.75 15.69
N VAL A 108 5.98 0.99 14.42
CA VAL A 108 5.35 0.34 13.26
C VAL A 108 6.42 -0.25 12.37
N ILE A 109 6.17 -1.44 11.82
CA ILE A 109 6.99 -2.02 10.75
C ILE A 109 6.22 -1.95 9.43
N ASP A 110 6.88 -1.54 8.36
CA ASP A 110 6.47 -1.73 6.97
C ASP A 110 7.45 -2.74 6.33
N CYS A 111 6.98 -3.96 6.08
CA CYS A 111 7.83 -5.11 5.74
C CYS A 111 8.42 -5.05 4.32
N CYS A 112 7.76 -4.33 3.41
CA CYS A 112 8.10 -4.23 1.98
C CYS A 112 7.81 -2.79 1.51
N ALA A 113 8.59 -1.86 2.04
CA ALA A 113 8.22 -0.45 2.11
C ALA A 113 8.38 0.31 0.79
N ALA A 114 9.32 -0.08 -0.08
CA ALA A 114 9.63 0.75 -1.25
C ALA A 114 8.47 0.70 -2.27
N PRO A 115 8.14 1.83 -2.95
CA PRO A 115 8.87 3.10 -2.97
C PRO A 115 8.51 4.08 -1.83
N GLY A 116 7.68 3.71 -0.85
CA GLY A 116 7.44 4.52 0.36
C GLY A 116 6.08 5.21 0.45
N ASN A 117 5.16 4.97 -0.50
CA ASN A 117 3.85 5.62 -0.48
C ASN A 117 3.01 5.22 0.75
N LYS A 118 3.06 3.94 1.17
CA LYS A 118 2.37 3.47 2.38
C LYS A 118 3.12 3.89 3.64
N THR A 119 4.44 3.75 3.66
CA THR A 119 5.32 4.22 4.74
C THR A 119 5.09 5.69 5.09
N SER A 120 5.01 6.57 4.08
CA SER A 120 4.75 8.00 4.32
C SER A 120 3.34 8.28 4.84
N LEU A 121 2.35 7.46 4.47
CA LEU A 121 1.02 7.52 5.06
C LEU A 121 1.02 7.06 6.52
N LEU A 122 1.80 6.03 6.88
CA LEU A 122 1.99 5.64 8.29
C LEU A 122 2.61 6.78 9.11
N CYS A 123 3.67 7.41 8.59
CA CYS A 123 4.29 8.57 9.23
C CYS A 123 3.30 9.73 9.40
N ALA A 124 2.52 10.03 8.36
CA ALA A 124 1.51 11.08 8.38
C ALA A 124 0.37 10.79 9.36
N THR A 125 -0.09 9.53 9.44
CA THR A 125 -1.13 9.06 10.37
C THR A 125 -0.68 9.25 11.82
N MET A 126 0.58 8.94 12.11
CA MET A 126 1.17 9.16 13.43
C MET A 126 1.69 10.58 13.64
N LYS A 127 1.51 11.51 12.69
CA LYS A 127 2.01 12.89 12.76
C LYS A 127 3.52 12.96 13.05
N ASN A 128 4.31 12.07 12.44
CA ASN A 128 5.75 11.88 12.70
C ASN A 128 6.10 11.62 14.19
N SER A 129 5.15 11.13 14.98
CA SER A 129 5.42 10.63 16.33
C SER A 129 5.73 9.13 16.31
N GLY A 130 6.52 8.66 17.27
CA GLY A 130 6.90 7.25 17.35
C GLY A 130 7.95 6.89 16.30
N ARG A 131 7.87 5.68 15.75
CA ARG A 131 8.86 5.16 14.80
C ARG A 131 8.23 4.28 13.73
N VAL A 132 8.65 4.43 12.48
CA VAL A 132 8.30 3.54 11.37
C VAL A 132 9.58 2.89 10.87
N PHE A 133 9.72 1.58 11.03
CA PHE A 133 10.80 0.81 10.44
C PHE A 133 10.38 0.34 9.05
N ALA A 134 11.07 0.82 8.02
CA ALA A 134 10.70 0.62 6.62
C ALA A 134 11.74 -0.29 5.94
N PHE A 135 11.38 -1.56 5.75
CA PHE A 135 12.26 -2.58 5.19
C PHE A 135 12.04 -2.73 3.69
N ASP A 136 13.12 -2.83 2.93
CA ASP A 136 13.09 -3.38 1.57
C ASP A 136 14.42 -4.06 1.26
N ILE A 137 14.39 -5.11 0.44
CA ILE A 137 15.56 -5.93 0.10
C ILE A 137 16.29 -5.39 -1.12
N ASP A 138 15.63 -4.57 -1.94
CA ASP A 138 16.20 -4.05 -3.18
C ASP A 138 16.89 -2.71 -2.93
N SER A 139 18.21 -2.67 -3.16
CA SER A 139 19.02 -1.48 -2.89
C SER A 139 18.61 -0.25 -3.71
N GLU A 140 18.19 -0.42 -4.96
CA GLU A 140 17.76 0.71 -5.80
C GLU A 140 16.43 1.27 -5.32
N ARG A 141 15.49 0.39 -5.00
CA ARG A 141 14.19 0.75 -4.45
C ARG A 141 14.33 1.37 -3.05
N VAL A 142 15.29 0.94 -2.23
CA VAL A 142 15.63 1.58 -0.95
C VAL A 142 16.11 3.02 -1.17
N GLN A 143 16.94 3.29 -2.17
CA GLN A 143 17.36 4.67 -2.46
C GLN A 143 16.17 5.54 -2.85
N VAL A 144 15.22 5.01 -3.64
CA VAL A 144 13.96 5.71 -3.94
C VAL A 144 13.18 5.99 -2.66
N LEU A 145 13.01 4.97 -1.80
CA LEU A 145 12.33 5.09 -0.51
C LEU A 145 12.95 6.19 0.36
N GLN A 146 14.28 6.22 0.51
CA GLN A 146 14.99 7.26 1.28
C GLN A 146 14.74 8.67 0.72
N ARG A 147 14.83 8.83 -0.61
CA ARG A 147 14.51 10.11 -1.27
C ARG A 147 13.07 10.52 -1.02
N GLN A 148 12.12 9.60 -1.10
CA GLN A 148 10.70 9.86 -0.85
C GLN A 148 10.43 10.23 0.62
N MET A 149 11.03 9.52 1.59
CA MET A 149 10.89 9.88 3.01
C MET A 149 11.41 11.28 3.30
N THR A 150 12.51 11.67 2.66
CA THR A 150 13.05 13.03 2.73
C THR A 150 12.11 14.05 2.10
N LEU A 151 11.66 13.80 0.86
CA LEU A 151 10.74 14.67 0.13
C LEU A 151 9.42 14.90 0.89
N PHE A 152 8.87 13.84 1.47
CA PHE A 152 7.60 13.87 2.21
C PHE A 152 7.77 14.36 3.66
N GLY A 153 8.99 14.55 4.15
CA GLY A 153 9.26 15.03 5.50
C GLY A 153 8.96 13.99 6.59
N CYS A 154 9.11 12.70 6.28
CA CYS A 154 8.80 11.59 7.19
C CYS A 154 9.93 11.36 8.20
N SER A 155 10.05 12.23 9.22
CA SER A 155 11.13 12.19 10.21
C SER A 155 11.07 10.99 11.17
N SER A 156 9.91 10.35 11.32
CA SER A 156 9.78 9.12 12.12
C SER A 156 10.19 7.85 11.38
N ALA A 157 10.50 7.92 10.08
CA ALA A 157 10.86 6.77 9.27
C ALA A 157 12.34 6.41 9.41
N THR A 158 12.63 5.16 9.74
CA THR A 158 13.95 4.54 9.68
C THR A 158 13.97 3.55 8.52
N VAL A 159 14.69 3.87 7.46
CA VAL A 159 14.79 3.01 6.28
C VAL A 159 15.88 1.96 6.46
N LEU A 160 15.56 0.70 6.24
CA LEU A 160 16.43 -0.45 6.46
C LEU A 160 16.53 -1.27 5.17
N HIS A 161 17.73 -1.28 4.57
CA HIS A 161 18.06 -2.19 3.47
C HIS A 161 18.35 -3.58 4.04
N LYS A 162 17.31 -4.38 4.22
CA LYS A 162 17.39 -5.70 4.85
C LYS A 162 16.18 -6.53 4.44
N ASP A 163 16.38 -7.83 4.24
CA ASP A 163 15.26 -8.77 4.12
C ASP A 163 14.52 -8.82 5.47
N PHE A 164 13.25 -8.44 5.47
CA PHE A 164 12.42 -8.49 6.67
C PHE A 164 12.38 -9.90 7.28
N LEU A 165 12.42 -10.97 6.49
CA LEU A 165 12.45 -12.35 6.99
C LEU A 165 13.73 -12.71 7.76
N SER A 166 14.78 -11.89 7.66
CA SER A 166 16.04 -12.05 8.40
C SER A 166 16.11 -11.23 9.69
N VAL A 167 15.04 -10.51 10.03
CA VAL A 167 14.94 -9.73 11.26
C VAL A 167 14.64 -10.68 12.41
N ASP A 168 15.34 -10.53 13.53
CA ASP A 168 14.98 -11.27 14.74
C ASP A 168 13.79 -10.56 15.42
N PRO A 169 12.62 -11.21 15.59
CA PRO A 169 11.48 -10.63 16.28
C PRO A 169 11.75 -10.28 17.75
N ASN A 170 12.79 -10.88 18.36
CA ASN A 170 13.19 -10.65 19.74
C ASN A 170 14.36 -9.65 19.87
N ASP A 171 14.81 -9.02 18.77
CA ASP A 171 15.80 -7.95 18.86
C ASP A 171 15.19 -6.78 19.67
N PRO A 172 15.86 -6.30 20.73
CA PRO A 172 15.35 -5.23 21.60
C PRO A 172 14.95 -3.94 20.86
N SER A 173 15.50 -3.73 19.66
CA SER A 173 15.14 -2.61 18.78
C SER A 173 13.66 -2.63 18.35
N PHE A 174 13.03 -3.80 18.35
CA PHE A 174 11.65 -4.02 17.91
C PHE A 174 10.67 -4.39 19.04
N ASP A 175 11.11 -4.44 20.31
CA ASP A 175 10.27 -4.80 21.47
C ASP A 175 8.99 -3.99 21.59
N GLN A 176 8.99 -2.75 21.12
CA GLN A 176 7.85 -1.84 21.20
C GLN A 176 6.96 -1.84 19.94
N VAL A 177 7.29 -2.66 18.93
CA VAL A 177 6.51 -2.75 17.69
C VAL A 177 5.16 -3.38 17.99
N THR A 178 4.11 -2.59 17.76
CA THR A 178 2.71 -3.00 18.03
C THR A 178 1.88 -3.14 16.76
N HIS A 179 2.33 -2.57 15.65
CA HIS A 179 1.60 -2.51 14.39
C HIS A 179 2.52 -2.90 13.23
N ILE A 180 2.06 -3.77 12.33
CA ILE A 180 2.86 -4.19 11.18
C ILE A 180 2.02 -4.14 9.90
N LEU A 181 2.60 -3.57 8.86
CA LEU A 181 2.06 -3.58 7.50
C LEU A 181 2.82 -4.60 6.65
N VAL A 182 2.10 -5.59 6.15
CA VAL A 182 2.59 -6.65 5.27
C VAL A 182 1.96 -6.45 3.90
N ASP A 183 2.65 -5.71 3.03
CA ASP A 183 2.27 -5.51 1.62
C ASP A 183 3.33 -6.12 0.69
N PRO A 184 3.42 -7.46 0.60
CA PRO A 184 4.51 -8.13 -0.07
C PRO A 184 4.36 -8.11 -1.59
N SER A 185 5.45 -8.47 -2.28
CA SER A 185 5.40 -8.77 -3.71
C SER A 185 4.27 -9.74 -4.06
N CYS A 186 3.48 -9.34 -5.05
CA CYS A 186 2.30 -10.04 -5.57
C CYS A 186 2.42 -10.28 -7.07
N SER A 187 1.46 -11.00 -7.64
CA SER A 187 1.37 -11.18 -9.09
C SER A 187 1.10 -9.87 -9.85
N GLY A 188 0.54 -8.85 -9.20
CA GLY A 188 0.09 -7.63 -9.88
C GLY A 188 -1.21 -7.79 -10.65
N SER A 189 -1.92 -8.92 -10.49
CA SER A 189 -3.09 -9.26 -11.31
C SER A 189 -4.31 -8.33 -11.13
N GLY A 190 -4.34 -7.52 -10.08
CA GLY A 190 -5.36 -6.49 -9.86
C GLY A 190 -4.96 -5.10 -10.37
N CYS A 191 -3.73 -4.90 -10.83
CA CYS A 191 -3.30 -3.67 -11.48
C CYS A 191 -3.74 -3.68 -12.95
N VAL A 192 -4.05 -2.50 -13.51
CA VAL A 192 -4.40 -2.38 -14.94
C VAL A 192 -3.13 -2.57 -15.78
N GLY A 193 -2.99 -3.77 -16.34
CA GLY A 193 -1.81 -4.25 -17.08
C GLY A 193 -1.85 -5.78 -17.28
N ASP A 194 -0.99 -6.30 -18.15
CA ASP A 194 -1.06 -7.66 -18.74
C ASP A 194 -1.45 -8.78 -17.77
N ILE A 195 -2.56 -9.45 -18.11
CA ILE A 195 -2.97 -10.69 -17.46
C ILE A 195 -2.02 -11.79 -17.94
N PHE A 196 -1.02 -12.11 -17.14
CA PHE A 196 -0.14 -13.23 -17.41
C PHE A 196 -0.92 -14.55 -17.32
N GLU A 197 -1.05 -15.28 -18.43
CA GLU A 197 -1.64 -16.63 -18.47
C GLU A 197 -0.57 -17.68 -18.84
N GLY A 198 -0.66 -18.89 -18.27
CA GLY A 198 0.22 -20.02 -18.62
C GLY A 198 0.82 -20.78 -17.43
N TRP A 199 1.62 -21.81 -17.73
CA TRP A 199 2.28 -22.65 -16.71
C TRP A 199 3.25 -21.84 -15.83
N ASN A 200 4.05 -20.97 -16.45
CA ASN A 200 4.99 -20.09 -15.75
C ASN A 200 4.28 -19.16 -14.74
N TYR A 201 3.09 -18.70 -15.08
CA TYR A 201 2.26 -17.90 -14.16
C TYR A 201 1.83 -18.72 -12.94
N ARG A 202 1.34 -19.95 -13.12
CA ARG A 202 0.94 -20.81 -11.99
C ARG A 202 2.10 -21.13 -11.05
N THR A 203 3.28 -21.42 -11.60
CA THR A 203 4.49 -21.65 -10.80
C THR A 203 4.89 -20.39 -10.03
N ARG A 204 4.84 -19.23 -10.68
CA ARG A 204 5.07 -17.93 -10.03
C ARG A 204 4.09 -17.67 -8.88
N ILE A 205 2.80 -17.92 -9.06
CA ILE A 205 1.77 -17.77 -8.01
C ILE A 205 2.09 -18.66 -6.80
N ARG A 206 2.51 -19.91 -7.02
CA ARG A 206 2.89 -20.81 -5.92
C ARG A 206 4.09 -20.27 -5.13
N SER A 207 5.13 -19.80 -5.82
CA SER A 207 6.30 -19.21 -5.16
C SER A 207 5.96 -17.94 -4.39
N LEU A 208 5.14 -17.05 -4.96
CA LEU A 208 4.67 -15.83 -4.30
C LEU A 208 3.84 -16.15 -3.06
N ARG A 209 2.88 -17.08 -3.15
CA ARG A 209 2.10 -17.55 -2.01
C ARG A 209 2.97 -18.10 -0.88
N ALA A 210 4.01 -18.88 -1.22
CA ALA A 210 4.91 -19.43 -0.22
C ALA A 210 5.68 -18.32 0.52
N PHE A 211 6.15 -17.30 -0.20
CA PHE A 211 6.76 -16.11 0.38
C PHE A 211 5.77 -15.32 1.25
N GLN A 212 4.57 -15.03 0.74
CA GLN A 212 3.50 -14.31 1.42
C GLN A 212 3.08 -14.96 2.75
N ARG A 213 3.04 -16.30 2.81
CA ARG A 213 2.81 -17.05 4.05
C ARG A 213 3.94 -16.84 5.05
N ARG A 214 5.18 -17.01 4.61
CA ARG A 214 6.36 -16.88 5.48
C ARG A 214 6.45 -15.47 6.07
N ILE A 215 6.25 -14.44 5.25
CA ILE A 215 6.37 -13.05 5.70
C ILE A 215 5.24 -12.66 6.66
N LEU A 216 4.01 -13.17 6.45
CA LEU A 216 2.90 -12.91 7.36
C LEU A 216 3.07 -13.65 8.70
N ILE A 217 3.52 -14.90 8.68
CA ILE A 217 3.87 -15.65 9.90
C ILE A 217 4.96 -14.92 10.67
N HIS A 218 6.00 -14.48 9.97
CA HIS A 218 7.10 -13.76 10.59
C HIS A 218 6.64 -12.43 11.22
N ALA A 219 5.79 -11.66 10.55
CA ALA A 219 5.20 -10.46 11.13
C ALA A 219 4.42 -10.75 12.43
N LEU A 220 3.70 -11.87 12.50
CA LEU A 220 2.95 -12.26 13.71
C LEU A 220 3.84 -12.76 14.85
N SER A 221 5.10 -13.08 14.59
CA SER A 221 6.04 -13.56 15.62
C SER A 221 6.65 -12.45 16.50
N PHE A 222 6.39 -11.17 16.21
CA PHE A 222 6.86 -10.06 17.02
C PHE A 222 6.09 -10.00 18.36
N PRO A 223 6.76 -10.08 19.53
CA PRO A 223 6.09 -10.32 20.82
C PRO A 223 5.03 -9.28 21.22
N SER A 224 5.25 -8.02 20.85
CA SER A 224 4.35 -6.91 21.20
C SER A 224 3.32 -6.58 20.11
N VAL A 225 3.28 -7.34 19.01
CA VAL A 225 2.40 -7.03 17.88
C VAL A 225 0.94 -7.19 18.29
N ARG A 226 0.12 -6.18 17.98
CA ARG A 226 -1.31 -6.14 18.30
C ARG A 226 -2.18 -6.09 17.06
N ARG A 227 -1.63 -5.59 15.96
CA ARG A 227 -2.35 -5.49 14.69
C ARG A 227 -1.41 -5.68 13.51
N VAL A 228 -1.80 -6.57 12.62
CA VAL A 228 -1.14 -6.77 11.33
C VAL A 228 -2.16 -6.52 10.23
N ILE A 229 -1.79 -5.71 9.24
CA ILE A 229 -2.53 -5.60 7.99
C ILE A 229 -1.75 -6.34 6.92
N TYR A 230 -2.40 -7.32 6.30
CA TYR A 230 -1.94 -7.99 5.10
C TYR A 230 -2.69 -7.44 3.89
N SER A 231 -1.98 -7.00 2.86
CA SER A 231 -2.58 -6.56 1.60
C SER A 231 -1.81 -7.08 0.40
N THR A 232 -2.51 -7.26 -0.72
CA THR A 232 -1.85 -7.51 -2.01
C THR A 232 -2.54 -6.70 -3.11
N CYS A 233 -1.83 -6.57 -4.22
CA CYS A 233 -2.31 -6.04 -5.48
C CYS A 233 -2.89 -7.14 -6.41
N SER A 234 -3.32 -8.26 -5.85
CA SER A 234 -3.73 -9.47 -6.59
C SER A 234 -5.22 -9.77 -6.41
N ILE A 235 -5.85 -10.28 -7.47
CA ILE A 235 -7.21 -10.83 -7.42
C ILE A 235 -7.24 -12.36 -7.22
N ASN A 236 -6.07 -12.99 -7.08
CA ASN A 236 -5.99 -14.44 -6.91
C ASN A 236 -6.26 -14.83 -5.46
N VAL A 237 -7.19 -15.76 -5.25
CA VAL A 237 -7.49 -16.31 -3.91
C VAL A 237 -6.29 -17.01 -3.29
N GLU A 238 -5.39 -17.54 -4.13
CA GLU A 238 -4.16 -18.18 -3.71
C GLU A 238 -3.18 -17.22 -3.00
N GLU A 239 -3.24 -15.93 -3.30
CA GLU A 239 -2.38 -14.88 -2.71
C GLU A 239 -3.10 -14.13 -1.58
N ASN A 240 -4.41 -14.32 -1.40
CA ASN A 240 -5.22 -13.60 -0.40
C ASN A 240 -5.82 -14.57 0.62
N GLU A 241 -7.04 -15.04 0.41
CA GLU A 241 -7.81 -15.86 1.37
C GLU A 241 -7.04 -17.11 1.79
N HIS A 242 -6.35 -17.78 0.86
CA HIS A 242 -5.56 -18.98 1.15
C HIS A 242 -4.27 -18.72 1.96
N VAL A 243 -3.76 -17.48 1.93
CA VAL A 243 -2.63 -17.07 2.78
C VAL A 243 -3.16 -16.84 4.19
N VAL A 244 -4.20 -16.01 4.33
CA VAL A 244 -4.80 -15.69 5.63
C VAL A 244 -5.33 -16.94 6.33
N GLN A 245 -6.08 -17.80 5.63
CA GLN A 245 -6.61 -19.04 6.18
C GLN A 245 -5.48 -19.95 6.72
N PHE A 246 -4.38 -20.06 5.99
CA PHE A 246 -3.26 -20.89 6.40
C PHE A 246 -2.59 -20.36 7.67
N VAL A 247 -2.35 -19.04 7.73
CA VAL A 247 -1.70 -18.43 8.89
C VAL A 247 -2.61 -18.47 10.11
N CYS A 248 -3.92 -18.24 9.95
CA CYS A 248 -4.86 -18.38 11.06
C CYS A 248 -4.82 -19.81 11.64
N ILE A 249 -4.86 -20.84 10.80
CA ILE A 249 -4.73 -22.23 11.26
C ILE A 249 -3.39 -22.41 11.98
N TRP A 250 -2.29 -21.97 11.38
CA TRP A 250 -0.95 -22.14 11.95
C TRP A 250 -0.82 -21.53 13.36
N VAL A 251 -1.34 -20.31 13.57
CA VAL A 251 -1.30 -19.61 14.87
C VAL A 251 -2.13 -20.31 15.96
N PHE A 252 -3.13 -21.12 15.62
CA PHE A 252 -3.95 -21.83 16.61
C PHE A 252 -3.43 -23.25 16.94
N TYR A 253 -2.44 -23.76 16.21
CA TYR A 253 -1.92 -25.13 16.37
C TYR A 253 -0.43 -25.22 16.76
N ASP A 254 0.29 -24.10 16.80
CA ASP A 254 1.61 -23.93 17.45
C ASP A 254 1.47 -23.19 18.79
#